data_AF-A0A1F8H214-F1
#
_entry.id   AF-A0A1F8H214-F1
#
_cell.length_a   1.000
_cell.length_b   1.000
_cell.length_c   1.000
_cell.angle_alpha   90.00
_cell.angle_beta   90.00
_cell.angle_gamma   90.00
#
_symmetry.space_group_name_H-M   'P 1'
#
loop_
_entity.id
_entity.type
_entity.pdbx_description
1 polymer ?
#
loop_
_entity_poly.entity_id
_entity_poly.type
_entity_poly.pdbx_seq_one_letter_code
_entity_poly.pdbx_strand_id
1 'polypeptide(L)' 'MSKPTLDNLFGSKLRVKVLKFLFRNYPNDFSIRDVAKFVQESYDATKMEIESLKEIGLVRKK' A
#
# COMPACT_ATOMS: atom_id res chain seq x y z
N MET A 1 -10.57 0.41 12.33
CA MET A 1 -9.42 -0.38 12.85
C MET A 1 -9.20 -1.57 11.92
N SER A 2 -8.01 -1.77 11.34
CA SER A 2 -7.66 -3.07 10.77
C SER A 2 -7.86 -4.12 11.85
N LYS A 3 -8.45 -5.27 11.52
CA LYS A 3 -8.31 -6.44 12.38
C LYS A 3 -6.79 -6.70 12.49
N PRO A 4 -6.23 -6.90 13.69
CA PRO A 4 -4.79 -7.10 13.88
C PRO A 4 -4.26 -8.27 13.05
N THR A 5 -5.14 -9.19 12.63
CA THR A 5 -4.85 -10.29 11.70
C THR A 5 -4.10 -9.86 10.44
N LEU A 6 -4.55 -8.81 9.73
CA LEU A 6 -3.89 -8.42 8.48
C LEU A 6 -2.56 -7.74 8.76
N ASP A 7 -2.51 -6.90 9.78
CA ASP A 7 -1.28 -6.22 10.17
C ASP A 7 -0.21 -7.25 10.60
N ASN A 8 -0.62 -8.32 11.28
CA ASN A 8 0.23 -9.45 11.66
C ASN A 8 0.63 -10.31 10.45
N LEU A 9 -0.30 -10.60 9.54
CA LEU A 9 -0.03 -11.41 8.34
C LEU A 9 0.98 -10.73 7.42
N PHE A 10 0.84 -9.42 7.23
CA PHE A 10 1.69 -8.64 6.35
C PHE A 10 2.91 -8.03 7.04
N GLY A 11 2.99 -8.13 8.38
CA GLY A 11 4.07 -7.58 9.21
C GLY A 11 4.16 -6.05 9.22
N SER A 12 3.21 -5.35 8.58
CA SER A 12 3.25 -3.90 8.43
C SER A 12 1.84 -3.32 8.33
N LYS A 13 1.54 -2.39 9.24
CA LYS A 13 0.28 -1.61 9.22
C LYS A 13 0.20 -0.74 7.97
N LEU A 14 1.33 -0.18 7.53
CA LEU A 14 1.41 0.66 6.35
C LEU A 14 1.09 -0.14 5.09
N ARG A 15 1.65 -1.35 4.95
CA ARG A 15 1.36 -2.26 3.84
C ARG A 15 -0.12 -2.53 3.68
N VAL A 16 -0.80 -2.82 4.79
CA VAL A 16 -2.26 -3.06 4.81
C VAL A 16 -3.04 -1.80 4.43
N LYS A 17 -2.58 -0.62 4.86
CA LYS A 17 -3.19 0.67 4.52
C LYS A 17 -3.08 0.96 3.01
N VAL A 18 -1.91 0.75 2.43
CA VAL A 18 -1.64 0.86 0.98
C VAL A 18 -2.51 -0.13 0.21
N LEU A 19 -2.54 -1.41 0.59
CA LEU A 19 -3.38 -2.42 -0.05
C LEU A 19 -4.86 -2.06 -0.05
N LYS A 20 -5.39 -1.61 1.10
CA LYS A 20 -6.79 -1.15 1.19
C LYS A 20 -7.07 0.03 0.28
N PHE A 21 -6.15 0.99 0.22
CA PHE A 21 -6.29 2.14 -0.65
C PHE A 21 -6.36 1.70 -2.12
N LEU A 22 -5.41 0.89 -2.58
CA LEU A 22 -5.36 0.42 -3.96
C LEU A 22 -6.60 -0.42 -4.32
N PHE A 23 -7.02 -1.32 -3.44
CA PHE A 23 -8.18 -2.17 -3.68
C PHE A 23 -9.50 -1.38 -3.77
N ARG A 24 -9.67 -0.35 -2.94
CA ARG A 24 -10.88 0.50 -2.95
C ARG A 24 -10.96 1.43 -4.15
N ASN A 25 -9.83 1.74 -4.77
CA ASN A 25 -9.76 2.69 -5.87
C ASN A 25 -9.45 2.03 -7.22
N TYR A 26 -9.45 0.69 -7.30
CA TYR A 26 -9.35 -0.02 -8.57
C TYR A 26 -10.55 0.34 -9.49
N PRO A 27 -10.34 0.56 -10.80
CA PRO A 27 -9.14 0.32 -11.60
C PRO A 27 -8.21 1.54 -11.82
N ASN A 28 -8.27 2.56 -10.96
CA ASN A 28 -7.48 3.77 -11.15
C ASN A 28 -5.99 3.55 -10.90
N ASP A 29 -5.16 4.25 -11.67
CA ASP A 29 -3.71 4.28 -11.50
C ASP A 29 -3.32 5.45 -10.58
N PHE A 30 -2.33 5.24 -9.71
CA PHE A 30 -1.85 6.25 -8.77
C PHE A 30 -0.33 6.34 -8.77
N SER A 31 0.21 7.54 -8.64
CA SER A 31 1.64 7.70 -8.36
C SER A 31 1.94 7.38 -6.90
N ILE A 32 3.19 7.02 -6.59
CA ILE A 32 3.63 6.77 -5.21
C ILE A 32 3.41 8.02 -4.32
N ARG A 33 3.57 9.22 -4.90
CA ARG A 33 3.29 10.49 -4.21
C ARG A 33 1.83 10.65 -3.84
N ASP A 34 0.93 10.28 -4.75
CA ASP A 34 -0.51 10.34 -4.48
C ASP A 34 -0.90 9.35 -3.38
N VAL A 35 -0.42 8.11 -3.48
CA VAL A 35 -0.67 7.10 -2.45
C VAL A 35 -0.18 7.59 -1.10
N ALA A 36 1.06 8.09 -1.00
CA ALA A 36 1.63 8.62 0.24
C ALA A 36 0.78 9.75 0.84
N LYS A 37 0.29 10.66 -0.01
CA LYS A 37 -0.62 11.75 0.40
C LYS A 37 -1.95 11.22 0.93
N PHE A 38 -2.56 10.25 0.24
CA PHE A 38 -3.85 9.68 0.65
C PHE A 38 -3.74 8.81 1.89
N VAL A 39 -2.67 8.04 2.03
CA VAL A 39 -2.42 7.26 3.24
C VAL A 39 -1.87 8.13 4.38
N GLN A 40 -1.50 9.39 4.14
CA GLN A 40 -0.94 10.31 5.14
C GLN A 40 0.34 9.78 5.78
N GLU A 41 1.25 9.26 4.95
CA GLU A 41 2.50 8.64 5.38
C GLU A 41 3.65 9.19 4.54
N SER A 42 4.89 8.96 4.96
CA SER A 42 6.05 9.47 4.22
C SER A 42 6.15 8.82 2.83
N TYR A 43 6.68 9.57 1.87
CA TYR A 43 6.93 9.06 0.53
C TYR A 43 7.83 7.83 0.56
N ASP A 44 8.92 7.86 1.34
CA ASP A 44 9.90 6.79 1.38
C ASP A 44 9.34 5.51 1.98
N ALA A 45 8.59 5.61 3.09
CA ALA A 45 7.93 4.45 3.70
C ALA A 45 6.89 3.86 2.74
N THR A 46 6.10 4.71 2.09
CA THR A 46 5.10 4.27 1.10
C THR A 46 5.77 3.60 -0.11
N LYS A 47 6.88 4.15 -0.60
CA LYS A 47 7.66 3.59 -1.70
C LYS A 47 8.18 2.20 -1.35
N MET A 48 8.77 2.03 -0.17
CA MET A 48 9.27 0.73 0.29
C MET A 48 8.16 -0.32 0.28
N GLU A 49 6.99 0.02 0.82
CA GLU A 49 5.87 -0.92 0.86
C GLU A 49 5.32 -1.24 -0.53
N ILE A 50 5.24 -0.26 -1.43
CA ILE A 50 4.81 -0.49 -2.82
C ILE A 50 5.79 -1.42 -3.56
N GLU A 51 7.11 -1.24 -3.38
CA GLU A 51 8.09 -2.15 -3.98
C GLU A 51 7.97 -3.56 -3.39
N SER A 52 7.81 -3.71 -2.07
CA SER A 52 7.54 -5.02 -1.45
C SER A 52 6.26 -5.68 -2.00
N LEU A 53 5.20 -4.90 -2.20
CA LEU A 53 3.94 -5.40 -2.78
C LEU A 53 4.09 -5.80 -4.25
N LYS A 54 5.00 -5.15 -4.98
CA LYS A 54 5.34 -5.49 -6.36
C LYS A 54 6.18 -6.75 -6.46
N GLU A 55 7.14 -6.95 -5.55
CA GLU A 55 7.95 -8.17 -5.46
C GLU A 55 7.10 -9.43 -5.27
N ILE A 56 6.04 -9.33 -4.45
CA ILE A 56 5.08 -10.44 -4.24
C ILE A 56 3.96 -10.49 -5.30
N GLY A 57 4.01 -9.64 -6.33
CA GLY A 57 3.09 -9.66 -7.47
C GLY A 57 1.70 -9.08 -7.22
N LEU A 58 1.46 -8.39 -6.10
CA LEU A 58 0.17 -7.80 -5.76
C LEU A 58 -0.07 -6.42 -6.41
N VAL A 59 0.99 -5.71 -6.79
CA VAL A 59 0.93 -4.42 -7.48
C VAL A 59 1.76 -4.49 -8.75
N ARG A 60 1.26 -3.92 -9.84
CA ARG A 60 1.98 -3.82 -11.11
C ARG A 60 2.24 -2.37 -11.43
N LYS A 61 3.44 -2.08 -11.91
CA LYS A 61 3.76 -0.78 -12.50
C LYS A 61 3.24 -0.79 -13.94
N LYS A 62 2.38 0.16 -14.27
CA LYS A 62 2.12 0.56 -15.65
C LYS A 62 3.21 1.50 -16.14
#